data_AF-A0A9N9LWU8-F1
#
_entry.id   AF-A0A9N9LWU8-F1
#
_cell.length_a   1.000
_cell.length_b   1.000
_cell.length_c   1.000
_cell.angle_alpha   90.00
_cell.angle_beta   90.00
_cell.angle_gamma   90.00
#
_symmetry.space_group_name_H-M   'P 1'
#
loop_
_entity.id
_entity.type
_entity.pdbx_description
1 polymer ?
#
loop_
_entity_poly.entity_id
_entity_poly.type
_entity_poly.pdbx_seq_one_letter_code
_entity_poly.pdbx_strand_id
1 'polypeptide(L)'
;MIRNETGFDLWEEVQGSSFFTIAAQHRSLIEGSALAAQLGKSCPNCDSQAPQVLCFLQTLWNPSQNYMVSNINYGGNYRNGRDANTILASIHMFDPAAKCDSLTFQPCSDRALANHKAVTDSFRTVYAINAGIPQGTAVAVGRYSEDVYFGGNPWYLTTLAAAEQLYAALYTWQQEGSITVTSVSLPFFRDLSSSIAVGTYASSTSEYTTLINAVKTYADGYIAVIERYAEPDGSMAEQFSRNTGLPLSAYDLTWSYAAFLTAAARRAGEVPESWVNAAATVLPNQCSRTSANGPYAVAPTSPFPANQTPIRGVPPPTTTRPPCTIATAVSVTFRTSVTTQFGQTIKIVGSVAQLGNWDPASAITLSAREYTDTNNVWVGEVTLPAGAAITYKYINVASDGAVTWERDPNHSFTVPRTCATAATVNDSFQRQ
;
A
#
# COMPACT_ATOMS: atom_id res chain seq x y z
N MET A 1 -15.60 -4.22 -16.72
CA MET A 1 -16.65 -4.97 -16.02
C MET A 1 -16.72 -4.40 -14.64
N ILE A 2 -17.89 -3.98 -14.18
CA ILE A 2 -18.11 -3.64 -12.77
C ILE A 2 -18.86 -4.84 -12.21
N ARG A 3 -18.18 -5.66 -11.39
CA ARG A 3 -18.72 -6.93 -10.90
C ARG A 3 -19.02 -6.84 -9.41
N ASN A 4 -20.19 -7.35 -9.02
CA ASN A 4 -20.51 -7.66 -7.63
C ASN A 4 -20.18 -9.15 -7.36
N GLU A 5 -18.89 -9.43 -7.40
CA GLU A 5 -18.28 -10.75 -7.19
C GLU A 5 -17.23 -10.66 -6.08
N THR A 6 -16.98 -11.78 -5.42
CA THR A 6 -15.92 -11.86 -4.41
C THR A 6 -14.54 -11.86 -5.07
N GLY A 7 -13.55 -11.39 -4.33
CA GLY A 7 -12.14 -11.37 -4.71
C GLY A 7 -11.26 -11.35 -3.47
N PHE A 8 -9.94 -11.38 -3.64
CA PHE A 8 -9.02 -11.21 -2.52
C PHE A 8 -9.03 -9.77 -2.02
N ASP A 9 -8.80 -9.60 -0.72
CA ASP A 9 -8.56 -8.30 -0.10
C ASP A 9 -7.15 -7.77 -0.42
N LEU A 10 -6.85 -6.54 0.02
CA LEU A 10 -5.56 -5.88 -0.22
C LEU A 10 -4.35 -6.61 0.42
N TRP A 11 -4.62 -7.54 1.33
CA TRP A 11 -3.61 -8.39 1.96
C TRP A 11 -3.39 -9.71 1.23
N GLU A 12 -4.13 -9.96 0.15
CA GLU A 12 -4.05 -11.15 -0.70
C GLU A 12 -4.41 -12.46 0.04
N GLU A 13 -5.27 -12.39 1.06
CA GLU A 13 -5.54 -13.51 1.97
C GLU A 13 -7.01 -13.92 2.00
N VAL A 14 -7.92 -12.96 2.14
CA VAL A 14 -9.34 -13.22 2.35
C VAL A 14 -10.09 -13.08 1.04
N GLN A 15 -10.54 -14.21 0.48
CA GLN A 15 -11.43 -14.21 -0.67
C GLN A 15 -12.87 -13.90 -0.25
N GLY A 16 -13.28 -12.64 -0.38
CA GLY A 16 -14.59 -12.14 0.05
C GLY A 16 -14.93 -10.79 -0.57
N SER A 17 -15.56 -9.93 0.22
CA SER A 17 -15.86 -8.54 -0.14
C SER A 17 -15.16 -7.61 0.85
N SER A 18 -14.10 -6.93 0.39
CA SER A 18 -13.22 -6.08 1.19
C SER A 18 -13.63 -4.61 1.17
N PHE A 19 -13.60 -3.96 2.33
CA PHE A 19 -13.94 -2.56 2.52
C PHE A 19 -13.10 -1.64 1.63
N PHE A 20 -11.77 -1.76 1.69
CA PHE A 20 -10.84 -1.00 0.85
C PHE A 20 -11.17 -1.13 -0.63
N THR A 21 -11.40 -2.36 -1.10
CA THR A 21 -11.69 -2.64 -2.51
C THR A 21 -12.99 -1.97 -2.96
N ILE A 22 -14.06 -2.08 -2.18
CA ILE A 22 -15.36 -1.50 -2.49
C ILE A 22 -15.29 0.03 -2.48
N ALA A 23 -14.62 0.62 -1.47
CA ALA A 23 -14.45 2.06 -1.37
C ALA A 23 -13.66 2.63 -2.57
N ALA A 24 -12.52 2.01 -2.91
CA ALA A 24 -11.72 2.40 -4.06
C ALA A 24 -12.49 2.26 -5.39
N GLN A 25 -13.29 1.20 -5.55
CA GLN A 25 -14.18 1.02 -6.70
C GLN A 25 -15.21 2.16 -6.77
N HIS A 26 -15.85 2.51 -5.66
CA HIS A 26 -16.81 3.63 -5.62
C HIS A 26 -16.17 4.93 -6.14
N ARG A 27 -15.04 5.33 -5.53
CA ARG A 27 -14.32 6.54 -5.93
C ARG A 27 -13.93 6.50 -7.42
N SER A 28 -13.43 5.36 -7.90
CA SER A 28 -13.05 5.19 -9.31
C SER A 28 -14.22 5.42 -10.28
N LEU A 29 -15.45 5.01 -9.91
CA LEU A 29 -16.64 5.25 -10.74
C LEU A 29 -17.04 6.72 -10.74
N ILE A 30 -16.96 7.40 -9.59
CA ILE A 30 -17.25 8.83 -9.48
C ILE A 30 -16.25 9.65 -10.32
N GLU A 31 -14.94 9.42 -10.14
CA GLU A 31 -13.89 10.10 -10.91
C GLU A 31 -13.97 9.76 -12.40
N GLY A 32 -14.25 8.49 -12.73
CA GLY A 32 -14.40 8.03 -14.12
C GLY A 32 -15.57 8.70 -14.85
N SER A 33 -16.71 8.89 -14.19
CA SER A 33 -17.84 9.64 -14.77
C SER A 33 -17.49 11.11 -14.98
N ALA A 34 -16.86 11.76 -13.98
CA ALA A 34 -16.45 13.16 -14.08
C ALA A 34 -15.44 13.39 -15.22
N LEU A 35 -14.41 12.53 -15.33
CA LEU A 35 -13.43 12.61 -16.41
C LEU A 35 -14.07 12.33 -17.79
N ALA A 36 -14.98 11.36 -17.89
CA ALA A 36 -15.70 11.10 -19.13
C ALA A 36 -16.44 12.36 -19.60
N ALA A 37 -17.15 13.04 -18.70
CA ALA A 37 -17.85 14.29 -19.00
C ALA A 37 -16.90 15.40 -19.48
N GLN A 38 -15.74 15.59 -18.81
CA GLN A 38 -14.72 16.56 -19.23
C GLN A 38 -14.17 16.29 -20.64
N LEU A 39 -14.10 15.01 -21.04
CA LEU A 39 -13.66 14.59 -22.36
C LEU A 39 -14.78 14.57 -23.42
N GLY A 40 -15.99 15.05 -23.10
CA GLY A 40 -17.14 15.00 -23.98
C GLY A 40 -17.63 13.57 -24.27
N LYS A 41 -17.39 12.65 -23.33
CA LYS A 41 -17.83 11.25 -23.34
C LYS A 41 -18.84 11.01 -22.22
N SER A 42 -19.45 9.83 -22.22
CA SER A 42 -20.29 9.35 -21.12
C SER A 42 -19.72 8.07 -20.54
N CYS A 43 -20.02 7.80 -19.27
CA CYS A 43 -19.76 6.51 -18.63
C CYS A 43 -21.03 5.97 -17.95
N PRO A 44 -22.00 5.44 -18.72
CA PRO A 44 -23.28 4.97 -18.16
C PRO A 44 -23.12 3.87 -17.09
N ASN A 45 -22.08 3.06 -17.23
CA ASN A 45 -21.73 2.02 -16.25
C ASN A 45 -21.17 2.63 -14.95
N CYS A 46 -20.45 3.75 -15.02
CA CYS A 46 -20.04 4.50 -13.84
C CYS A 46 -21.26 5.01 -13.08
N ASP A 47 -22.15 5.70 -13.81
CA ASP A 47 -23.33 6.37 -13.24
C ASP A 47 -24.32 5.38 -12.61
N SER A 48 -24.56 4.25 -13.30
CA SER A 48 -25.53 3.25 -12.83
C SER A 48 -25.03 2.43 -11.64
N GLN A 49 -23.71 2.21 -11.51
CA GLN A 49 -23.18 1.31 -10.49
C GLN A 49 -22.67 2.06 -9.25
N ALA A 50 -22.19 3.31 -9.35
CA ALA A 50 -21.63 4.02 -8.19
C ALA A 50 -22.59 4.06 -6.98
N PRO A 51 -23.89 4.40 -7.12
CA PRO A 51 -24.83 4.39 -5.98
C PRO A 51 -25.00 3.00 -5.35
N GLN A 52 -24.97 1.93 -6.16
CA GLN A 52 -25.12 0.55 -5.66
C GLN A 52 -23.87 0.09 -4.91
N VAL A 53 -22.68 0.47 -5.39
CA VAL A 53 -21.41 0.22 -4.69
C VAL A 53 -21.38 0.97 -3.36
N LEU A 54 -21.81 2.24 -3.32
CA LEU A 54 -21.91 3.01 -2.08
C LEU A 54 -22.89 2.37 -1.09
N CYS A 55 -24.05 1.90 -1.59
CA CYS A 55 -25.07 1.22 -0.79
C CYS A 55 -24.51 -0.06 -0.15
N PHE A 56 -23.77 -0.86 -0.93
CA PHE A 56 -23.12 -2.06 -0.42
C PHE A 56 -22.03 -1.74 0.60
N LEU A 57 -21.24 -0.68 0.39
CA LEU A 57 -20.23 -0.23 1.34
C LEU A 57 -20.82 0.04 2.75
N GLN A 58 -22.06 0.52 2.82
CA GLN A 58 -22.73 0.76 4.11
C GLN A 58 -22.94 -0.52 4.93
N THR A 59 -23.00 -1.69 4.30
CA THR A 59 -23.22 -2.97 4.99
C THR A 59 -22.00 -3.43 5.80
N LEU A 60 -20.83 -2.84 5.57
CA LEU A 60 -19.61 -3.15 6.29
C LEU A 60 -19.45 -2.34 7.60
N TRP A 61 -20.35 -1.40 7.89
CA TRP A 61 -20.42 -0.79 9.21
C TRP A 61 -21.15 -1.70 10.20
N ASN A 62 -20.53 -2.02 11.34
CA ASN A 62 -21.16 -2.77 12.43
C ASN A 62 -21.62 -1.82 13.54
N PRO A 63 -22.90 -1.41 13.56
CA PRO A 63 -23.40 -0.45 14.54
C PRO A 63 -23.41 -1.00 15.97
N SER A 64 -23.50 -2.33 16.15
CA SER A 64 -23.55 -2.97 17.47
C SER A 64 -22.20 -2.98 18.17
N GLN A 65 -21.11 -3.07 17.40
CA GLN A 65 -19.74 -3.05 17.94
C GLN A 65 -18.97 -1.76 17.66
N ASN A 66 -19.55 -0.83 16.91
CA ASN A 66 -19.05 0.52 16.66
C ASN A 66 -17.70 0.57 15.90
N TYR A 67 -17.53 -0.28 14.88
CA TYR A 67 -16.39 -0.22 13.94
C TYR A 67 -16.77 -0.75 12.55
N MET A 68 -15.87 -0.54 11.58
CA MET A 68 -16.03 -1.05 10.22
C MET A 68 -15.44 -2.47 10.12
N VAL A 69 -16.24 -3.45 9.70
CA VAL A 69 -15.78 -4.81 9.44
C VAL A 69 -15.07 -4.81 8.09
N SER A 70 -13.78 -5.14 8.06
CA SER A 70 -12.96 -5.01 6.85
C SER A 70 -13.35 -5.95 5.71
N ASN A 71 -13.88 -7.14 6.03
CA ASN A 71 -14.22 -8.17 5.07
C ASN A 71 -15.53 -8.85 5.44
N ILE A 72 -16.41 -9.05 4.46
CA ILE A 72 -17.66 -9.83 4.59
C ILE A 72 -17.76 -10.84 3.42
N ASN A 73 -18.80 -11.68 3.43
CA ASN A 73 -19.10 -12.63 2.35
C ASN A 73 -17.94 -13.61 2.02
N TYR A 74 -17.18 -14.06 3.01
CA TYR A 74 -16.14 -15.07 2.86
C TYR A 74 -16.47 -16.33 3.67
N GLY A 75 -15.93 -17.48 3.25
CA GLY A 75 -16.11 -18.75 3.94
C GLY A 75 -15.20 -18.86 5.16
N GLY A 76 -15.71 -18.53 6.36
CA GLY A 76 -14.99 -18.68 7.63
C GLY A 76 -15.30 -17.57 8.63
N ASN A 77 -15.15 -17.83 9.93
CA ASN A 77 -15.37 -16.86 11.02
C ASN A 77 -14.10 -16.72 11.87
N TYR A 78 -12.95 -16.43 11.25
CA TYR A 78 -11.65 -16.50 11.93
C TYR A 78 -11.04 -15.15 12.32
N ARG A 79 -11.58 -14.03 11.82
CA ARG A 79 -11.10 -12.68 12.15
C ARG A 79 -12.22 -11.84 12.74
N ASN A 80 -11.87 -10.99 13.71
CA ASN A 80 -12.81 -10.07 14.33
C ASN A 80 -13.18 -8.88 13.43
N GLY A 81 -12.47 -8.67 12.31
CA GLY A 81 -12.77 -7.66 11.30
C GLY A 81 -12.19 -6.27 11.57
N ARG A 82 -11.55 -6.03 12.72
CA ARG A 82 -10.74 -4.84 12.98
C ARG A 82 -9.41 -4.98 12.25
N ASP A 83 -9.19 -4.13 11.27
CA ASP A 83 -8.11 -4.27 10.31
C ASP A 83 -7.76 -2.88 9.76
N ALA A 84 -6.46 -2.60 9.58
CA ALA A 84 -5.95 -1.38 8.99
C ALA A 84 -6.46 -1.15 7.55
N ASN A 85 -6.98 -2.17 6.87
CA ASN A 85 -7.78 -2.08 5.64
C ASN A 85 -8.75 -0.88 5.65
N THR A 86 -9.48 -0.68 6.76
CA THR A 86 -10.51 0.36 6.86
C THR A 86 -9.93 1.75 7.11
N ILE A 87 -8.79 1.85 7.82
CA ILE A 87 -8.03 3.11 7.96
C ILE A 87 -7.44 3.50 6.61
N LEU A 88 -6.82 2.55 5.91
CA LEU A 88 -6.29 2.75 4.56
C LEU A 88 -7.39 3.20 3.59
N ALA A 89 -8.57 2.59 3.67
CA ALA A 89 -9.71 3.03 2.87
C ALA A 89 -10.08 4.49 3.17
N SER A 90 -10.16 4.88 4.45
CA SER A 90 -10.52 6.25 4.83
C SER A 90 -9.52 7.29 4.29
N ILE A 91 -8.21 7.05 4.42
CA ILE A 91 -7.19 7.99 3.91
C ILE A 91 -7.14 8.04 2.38
N HIS A 92 -7.37 6.92 1.70
CA HIS A 92 -7.41 6.86 0.24
C HIS A 92 -8.74 7.37 -0.35
N MET A 93 -9.77 7.53 0.48
CA MET A 93 -11.05 8.17 0.13
C MET A 93 -11.12 9.62 0.59
N PHE A 94 -10.07 10.15 1.23
CA PHE A 94 -10.06 11.51 1.76
C PHE A 94 -10.34 12.55 0.69
N ASP A 95 -11.30 13.41 0.98
CA ASP A 95 -11.58 14.63 0.24
C ASP A 95 -12.06 15.72 1.22
N PRO A 96 -11.34 16.85 1.36
CA PRO A 96 -11.75 17.91 2.27
C PRO A 96 -13.11 18.54 1.90
N ALA A 97 -13.51 18.52 0.61
CA ALA A 97 -14.81 19.03 0.18
C ALA A 97 -15.98 18.14 0.64
N ALA A 98 -15.71 16.86 0.97
CA ALA A 98 -16.67 15.94 1.54
C ALA A 98 -16.90 16.14 3.06
N LYS A 99 -16.11 17.02 3.70
CA LYS A 99 -16.20 17.32 5.14
C LYS A 99 -16.06 16.04 5.97
N CYS A 100 -16.88 15.88 7.01
CA CYS A 100 -16.91 14.70 7.87
C CYS A 100 -18.02 13.72 7.48
N ASP A 101 -18.26 13.53 6.18
CA ASP A 101 -19.30 12.64 5.68
C ASP A 101 -19.07 11.16 6.07
N SER A 102 -20.04 10.58 6.78
CA SER A 102 -20.00 9.19 7.26
C SER A 102 -20.46 8.17 6.21
N LEU A 103 -21.04 8.60 5.08
CA LEU A 103 -21.43 7.70 3.99
C LEU A 103 -20.22 7.24 3.17
N THR A 104 -19.28 8.15 2.94
CA THR A 104 -17.99 7.90 2.27
C THR A 104 -16.85 7.66 3.26
N PHE A 105 -17.14 7.61 4.56
CA PHE A 105 -16.20 7.29 5.64
C PHE A 105 -14.98 8.21 5.66
N GLN A 106 -15.21 9.51 5.49
CA GLN A 106 -14.16 10.53 5.53
C GLN A 106 -13.37 10.47 6.86
N PRO A 107 -12.08 10.83 6.88
CA PRO A 107 -11.22 10.70 8.06
C PRO A 107 -11.75 11.31 9.36
N CYS A 108 -12.46 12.45 9.28
CA CYS A 108 -13.11 13.09 10.44
C CYS A 108 -14.55 12.65 10.71
N SER A 109 -15.11 11.75 9.91
CA SER A 109 -16.44 11.19 10.15
C SER A 109 -16.47 10.41 11.47
N ASP A 110 -17.62 10.41 12.12
CA ASP A 110 -17.74 9.74 13.42
C ASP A 110 -17.45 8.24 13.35
N ARG A 111 -17.90 7.58 12.28
CA ARG A 111 -17.61 6.16 11.99
C ARG A 111 -16.10 5.92 11.78
N ALA A 112 -15.40 6.80 11.07
CA ALA A 112 -13.96 6.66 10.85
C ALA A 112 -13.15 6.81 12.15
N LEU A 113 -13.55 7.74 13.03
CA LEU A 113 -12.89 7.93 14.32
C LEU A 113 -13.16 6.78 15.29
N ALA A 114 -14.41 6.29 15.34
CA ALA A 114 -14.77 5.12 16.11
C ALA A 114 -13.99 3.87 15.66
N ASN A 115 -13.89 3.69 14.34
CA ASN A 115 -13.12 2.62 13.73
C ASN A 115 -11.61 2.75 14.03
N HIS A 116 -11.04 3.95 13.91
CA HIS A 116 -9.64 4.23 14.24
C HIS A 116 -9.30 3.76 15.65
N LYS A 117 -10.13 4.13 16.63
CA LYS A 117 -9.99 3.64 18.02
C LYS A 117 -10.04 2.12 18.06
N ALA A 118 -11.08 1.50 17.50
CA ALA A 118 -11.26 0.05 17.56
C ALA A 118 -10.06 -0.72 16.96
N VAL A 119 -9.58 -0.29 15.79
CA VAL A 119 -8.44 -0.91 15.10
C VAL A 119 -7.16 -0.72 15.92
N THR A 120 -6.83 0.50 16.32
CA THR A 120 -5.58 0.79 17.06
C THR A 120 -5.55 0.12 18.43
N ASP A 121 -6.68 0.05 19.12
CA ASP A 121 -6.83 -0.65 20.40
C ASP A 121 -6.58 -2.16 20.28
N SER A 122 -6.93 -2.77 19.15
CA SER A 122 -6.70 -4.20 18.94
C SER A 122 -5.21 -4.58 18.95
N PHE A 123 -4.31 -3.61 18.70
CA PHE A 123 -2.86 -3.83 18.68
C PHE A 123 -2.16 -3.55 20.01
N ARG A 124 -2.84 -2.89 20.96
CA ARG A 124 -2.23 -2.46 22.24
C ARG A 124 -1.74 -3.64 23.08
N THR A 125 -2.44 -4.77 23.02
CA THR A 125 -2.18 -5.93 23.89
C THR A 125 -1.45 -7.08 23.20
N VAL A 126 -1.37 -7.08 21.87
CA VAL A 126 -0.77 -8.19 21.11
C VAL A 126 0.72 -7.98 20.83
N TYR A 127 1.23 -6.75 20.82
CA TYR A 127 2.64 -6.48 20.57
C TYR A 127 3.38 -6.10 21.85
N ALA A 128 4.51 -6.75 22.13
CA ALA A 128 5.29 -6.47 23.33
C ALA A 128 5.86 -5.04 23.32
N ILE A 129 6.18 -4.50 22.14
CA ILE A 129 6.61 -3.11 21.98
C ILE A 129 5.54 -2.06 22.35
N ASN A 130 4.26 -2.46 22.43
CA ASN A 130 3.15 -1.62 22.87
C ASN A 130 2.85 -1.74 24.37
N ALA A 131 3.57 -2.61 25.09
CA ALA A 131 3.28 -2.92 26.49
C ALA A 131 3.37 -1.66 27.37
N GLY A 132 2.32 -1.43 28.17
CA GLY A 132 2.25 -0.31 29.12
C GLY A 132 1.89 1.04 28.50
N ILE A 133 1.68 1.14 27.17
CA ILE A 133 1.25 2.39 26.54
C ILE A 133 -0.25 2.61 26.80
N PRO A 134 -0.65 3.69 27.49
CA PRO A 134 -2.04 3.91 27.89
C PRO A 134 -2.93 4.32 26.71
N GLN A 135 -4.24 4.26 26.94
CA GLN A 135 -5.23 4.84 26.03
C GLN A 135 -4.94 6.33 25.77
N GLY A 136 -5.28 6.79 24.56
CA GLY A 136 -4.98 8.16 24.12
C GLY A 136 -3.51 8.43 23.76
N THR A 137 -2.64 7.42 23.86
CA THR A 137 -1.25 7.48 23.38
C THR A 137 -1.07 6.55 22.18
N ALA A 138 -0.35 7.01 21.16
CA ALA A 138 -0.12 6.27 19.91
C ALA A 138 0.67 4.99 20.15
N VAL A 139 0.42 3.98 19.32
CA VAL A 139 1.04 2.64 19.40
C VAL A 139 1.46 2.17 18.02
N ALA A 140 2.30 1.14 17.95
CA ALA A 140 2.58 0.45 16.70
C ALA A 140 1.35 -0.34 16.23
N VAL A 141 0.98 -0.17 14.96
CA VAL A 141 -0.23 -0.74 14.34
C VAL A 141 0.20 -1.77 13.29
N GLY A 142 -0.45 -2.92 13.24
CA GLY A 142 -0.24 -3.95 12.21
C GLY A 142 -1.31 -3.93 11.13
N ARG A 143 -1.49 -5.05 10.42
CA ARG A 143 -2.62 -5.25 9.50
C ARG A 143 -3.91 -5.55 10.27
N TYR A 144 -3.93 -6.66 11.01
CA TYR A 144 -5.02 -7.08 11.89
C TYR A 144 -4.44 -7.91 13.05
N SER A 145 -5.15 -8.02 14.17
CA SER A 145 -4.59 -8.59 15.42
C SER A 145 -4.28 -10.09 15.36
N GLU A 146 -4.96 -10.81 14.46
CA GLU A 146 -4.85 -12.25 14.23
C GLU A 146 -3.75 -12.59 13.20
N ASP A 147 -2.98 -11.61 12.75
CA ASP A 147 -1.94 -11.79 11.73
C ASP A 147 -0.87 -12.78 12.18
N VAL A 148 -0.44 -13.62 11.24
CA VAL A 148 0.62 -14.63 11.41
C VAL A 148 1.69 -14.54 10.32
N TYR A 149 1.52 -13.69 9.31
CA TYR A 149 2.52 -13.48 8.26
C TYR A 149 3.79 -12.89 8.87
N PHE A 150 4.92 -13.61 8.71
CA PHE A 150 6.18 -13.33 9.42
C PHE A 150 6.04 -13.22 10.95
N GLY A 151 5.05 -13.90 11.54
CA GLY A 151 4.76 -13.86 12.98
C GLY A 151 3.79 -12.76 13.42
N GLY A 152 3.22 -12.01 12.48
CA GLY A 152 2.21 -10.98 12.72
C GLY A 152 2.79 -9.77 13.45
N ASN A 153 3.29 -8.81 12.69
CA ASN A 153 4.02 -7.66 13.23
C ASN A 153 3.31 -6.34 12.92
N PRO A 154 3.69 -5.25 13.59
CA PRO A 154 3.46 -3.90 13.09
C PRO A 154 3.99 -3.69 11.67
N TRP A 155 3.31 -2.83 10.91
CA TRP A 155 3.72 -2.39 9.58
C TRP A 155 3.98 -0.89 9.60
N TYR A 156 5.02 -0.44 8.88
CA TYR A 156 5.31 0.99 8.77
C TYR A 156 4.13 1.73 8.15
N LEU A 157 3.63 1.23 7.02
CA LEU A 157 2.54 1.86 6.28
C LEU A 157 1.23 1.96 7.08
N THR A 158 0.90 0.99 7.94
CA THR A 158 -0.36 1.02 8.70
C THR A 158 -0.27 1.92 9.92
N THR A 159 0.90 1.99 10.56
CA THR A 159 1.20 2.95 11.63
C THR A 159 1.18 4.39 11.07
N LEU A 160 1.74 4.60 9.87
CA LEU A 160 1.67 5.89 9.14
C LEU A 160 0.24 6.24 8.71
N ALA A 161 -0.53 5.27 8.24
CA ALA A 161 -1.94 5.47 7.87
C ALA A 161 -2.80 5.93 9.05
N ALA A 162 -2.54 5.40 10.25
CA ALA A 162 -3.18 5.87 11.48
C ALA A 162 -2.84 7.35 11.76
N ALA A 163 -1.58 7.78 11.57
CA ALA A 163 -1.21 9.18 11.66
C ALA A 163 -1.94 10.03 10.60
N GLU A 164 -1.92 9.56 9.35
CA GLU A 164 -2.47 10.27 8.20
C GLU A 164 -3.98 10.54 8.34
N GLN A 165 -4.76 9.56 8.81
CA GLN A 165 -6.19 9.73 9.04
C GLN A 165 -6.45 10.89 10.03
N LEU A 166 -5.66 10.98 11.10
CA LEU A 166 -5.79 12.04 12.10
C LEU A 166 -5.36 13.40 11.56
N TYR A 167 -4.30 13.49 10.74
CA TYR A 167 -3.92 14.74 10.08
C TYR A 167 -4.99 15.21 9.08
N ALA A 168 -5.57 14.30 8.30
CA ALA A 168 -6.67 14.63 7.40
C ALA A 168 -7.90 15.11 8.17
N ALA A 169 -8.21 14.49 9.32
CA ALA A 169 -9.31 14.94 10.18
C ALA A 169 -9.06 16.35 10.76
N LEU A 170 -7.84 16.60 11.25
CA LEU A 170 -7.41 17.92 11.74
C LEU A 170 -7.54 18.99 10.67
N TYR A 171 -7.09 18.70 9.44
CA TYR A 171 -7.24 19.61 8.30
C TYR A 171 -8.71 19.98 8.09
N THR A 172 -9.59 18.99 8.00
CA THR A 172 -11.02 19.23 7.75
C THR A 172 -11.68 20.04 8.88
N TRP A 173 -11.41 19.73 10.15
CA TRP A 173 -11.97 20.51 11.27
C TRP A 173 -11.46 21.95 11.34
N GLN A 174 -10.24 22.21 10.85
CA GLN A 174 -9.72 23.57 10.72
C GLN A 174 -10.45 24.34 9.62
N GLN A 175 -10.73 23.70 8.47
CA GLN A 175 -11.50 24.32 7.39
C GLN A 175 -12.97 24.56 7.78
N GLU A 176 -13.60 23.61 8.47
CA GLU A 176 -14.99 23.73 8.93
C GLU A 176 -15.16 24.65 10.13
N GLY A 177 -14.07 25.01 10.83
CA GLY A 177 -14.10 25.83 12.03
C GLY A 177 -14.89 25.22 13.19
N SER A 178 -15.07 23.90 13.21
CA SER A 178 -15.78 23.19 14.27
C SER A 178 -15.45 21.68 14.33
N ILE A 179 -15.67 21.07 15.48
CA ILE A 179 -15.63 19.61 15.69
C ILE A 179 -17.00 19.18 16.24
N THR A 180 -17.63 18.20 15.59
CA THR A 180 -18.84 17.56 16.13
C THR A 180 -18.49 16.21 16.72
N VAL A 181 -18.72 16.06 18.02
CA VAL A 181 -18.63 14.80 18.76
C VAL A 181 -20.02 14.17 18.79
N THR A 182 -20.16 12.97 18.22
CA THR A 182 -21.41 12.20 18.24
C THR A 182 -21.31 11.08 19.26
N SER A 183 -22.41 10.37 19.52
CA SER A 183 -22.36 9.15 20.36
C SER A 183 -21.46 8.06 19.79
N VAL A 184 -21.31 8.02 18.46
CA VAL A 184 -20.45 7.07 17.72
C VAL A 184 -18.97 7.38 17.97
N SER A 185 -18.57 8.65 17.85
CA SER A 185 -17.16 9.07 18.02
C SER A 185 -16.76 9.43 19.45
N LEU A 186 -17.71 9.53 20.39
CA LEU A 186 -17.44 9.88 21.78
C LEU A 186 -16.34 9.01 22.44
N PRO A 187 -16.29 7.67 22.26
CA PRO A 187 -15.24 6.85 22.84
C PRO A 187 -13.84 7.23 22.35
N PHE A 188 -13.67 7.62 21.08
CA PHE A 188 -12.40 8.11 20.54
C PHE A 188 -11.97 9.40 21.23
N PHE A 189 -12.87 10.38 21.33
CA PHE A 189 -12.53 11.66 21.94
C PHE A 189 -12.28 11.55 23.46
N ARG A 190 -12.94 10.62 24.16
CA ARG A 190 -12.74 10.42 25.60
C ARG A 190 -11.37 9.88 25.99
N ASP A 191 -10.69 9.17 25.11
CA ASP A 191 -9.30 8.77 25.35
C ASP A 191 -8.36 9.98 25.37
N LEU A 192 -8.71 11.05 24.64
CA LEU A 192 -7.91 12.25 24.45
C LEU A 192 -8.33 13.41 25.36
N SER A 193 -9.61 13.45 25.73
CA SER A 193 -10.22 14.44 26.63
C SER A 193 -11.37 13.79 27.38
N SER A 194 -11.10 13.31 28.60
CA SER A 194 -12.01 12.45 29.36
C SER A 194 -13.36 13.10 29.72
N SER A 195 -13.40 14.43 29.85
CA SER A 195 -14.61 15.19 30.21
C SER A 195 -15.46 15.60 29.00
N ILE A 196 -15.03 15.30 27.77
CA ILE A 196 -15.76 15.70 26.57
C ILE A 196 -17.13 15.00 26.49
N ALA A 197 -18.11 15.71 25.92
CA ALA A 197 -19.48 15.24 25.75
C ALA A 197 -19.88 15.29 24.27
N VAL A 198 -21.05 14.73 23.96
CA VAL A 198 -21.67 14.87 22.63
C VAL A 198 -22.03 16.35 22.43
N GLY A 199 -21.68 16.90 21.28
CA GLY A 199 -21.93 18.30 20.95
C GLY A 199 -21.06 18.80 19.80
N THR A 200 -21.35 20.00 19.34
CA THR A 200 -20.54 20.71 18.34
C THR A 200 -19.76 21.82 19.01
N TYR A 201 -18.44 21.77 18.87
CA TYR A 201 -17.50 22.71 19.46
C TYR A 201 -16.95 23.60 18.36
N ALA A 202 -17.32 24.88 18.37
CA ALA A 202 -16.82 25.86 17.41
C ALA A 202 -15.36 26.24 17.68
N SER A 203 -14.64 26.71 16.67
CA SER A 203 -13.22 27.08 16.77
C SER A 203 -12.89 28.15 17.81
N SER A 204 -13.90 28.90 18.27
CA SER A 204 -13.80 29.89 19.34
C SER A 204 -13.85 29.32 20.75
N THR A 205 -14.18 28.04 20.94
CA THR A 205 -14.29 27.43 22.28
C THR A 205 -12.98 26.80 22.74
N SER A 206 -12.77 26.76 24.06
CA SER A 206 -11.60 26.10 24.66
C SER A 206 -11.56 24.61 24.41
N GLU A 207 -12.72 23.97 24.29
CA GLU A 207 -12.90 22.55 24.01
C GLU A 207 -12.39 22.21 22.62
N TYR A 208 -12.69 23.03 21.61
CA TYR A 208 -12.15 22.85 20.26
C TYR A 208 -10.62 22.89 20.27
N THR A 209 -10.02 23.92 20.89
CA THR A 209 -8.56 24.05 20.99
C THR A 209 -7.94 22.84 21.70
N THR A 210 -8.56 22.38 22.78
CA THR A 210 -8.10 21.20 23.55
C THR A 210 -8.13 19.95 22.67
N LEU A 211 -9.22 19.72 21.93
CA LEU A 211 -9.35 18.55 21.05
C LEU A 211 -8.37 18.59 19.88
N ILE A 212 -8.20 19.73 19.20
CA ILE A 212 -7.21 19.89 18.11
C ILE A 212 -5.80 19.55 18.60
N ASN A 213 -5.40 20.10 19.76
CA ASN A 213 -4.07 19.86 20.30
C ASN A 213 -3.85 18.41 20.73
N ALA A 214 -4.86 17.80 21.37
CA ALA A 214 -4.80 16.41 21.79
C ALA A 214 -4.73 15.44 20.60
N VAL A 215 -5.56 15.64 19.57
CA VAL A 215 -5.53 14.82 18.35
C VAL A 215 -4.23 15.03 17.58
N LYS A 216 -3.70 16.26 17.49
CA LYS A 216 -2.39 16.52 16.87
C LYS A 216 -1.26 15.80 17.60
N THR A 217 -1.26 15.85 18.94
CA THR A 217 -0.28 15.13 19.76
C THR A 217 -0.39 13.61 19.55
N TYR A 218 -1.61 13.09 19.47
CA TYR A 218 -1.86 11.68 19.19
C TYR A 218 -1.37 11.26 17.79
N ALA A 219 -1.62 12.09 16.77
CA ALA A 219 -1.14 11.86 15.41
C ALA A 219 0.40 11.91 15.31
N ASP A 220 1.03 12.91 15.93
CA ASP A 220 2.49 13.04 16.01
C ASP A 220 3.12 11.84 16.74
N GLY A 221 2.42 11.25 17.72
CA GLY A 221 2.84 10.04 18.40
C GLY A 221 3.01 8.83 17.47
N TYR A 222 2.16 8.67 16.44
CA TYR A 222 2.33 7.61 15.45
C TYR A 222 3.57 7.83 14.57
N ILE A 223 3.91 9.08 14.26
CA ILE A 223 5.17 9.41 13.57
C ILE A 223 6.37 9.11 14.47
N ALA A 224 6.28 9.40 15.77
CA ALA A 224 7.34 9.07 16.73
C ALA A 224 7.57 7.55 16.86
N VAL A 225 6.54 6.72 16.67
CA VAL A 225 6.70 5.26 16.58
C VAL A 225 7.54 4.89 15.36
N ILE A 226 7.28 5.52 14.20
CA ILE A 226 8.06 5.29 12.98
C ILE A 226 9.50 5.75 13.15
N GLU A 227 9.72 6.96 13.67
CA GLU A 227 11.05 7.49 13.95
C GLU A 227 11.87 6.56 14.86
N ARG A 228 11.22 5.91 15.82
CA ARG A 228 11.87 4.97 16.75
C ARG A 228 12.32 3.66 16.09
N TYR A 229 11.59 3.16 15.09
CA TYR A 229 11.77 1.82 14.53
C TYR A 229 12.20 1.80 13.06
N ALA A 230 12.30 2.95 12.39
CA ALA A 230 13.01 3.06 11.11
C ALA A 230 14.52 2.87 11.34
N GLU A 231 15.22 2.39 10.30
CA GLU A 231 16.68 2.26 10.37
C GLU A 231 17.35 3.65 10.45
N PRO A 232 18.57 3.77 11.01
CA PRO A 232 19.28 5.04 11.13
C PRO A 232 19.55 5.77 9.80
N ASP A 233 19.57 5.03 8.69
CA ASP A 233 19.70 5.57 7.33
C ASP A 233 18.36 5.99 6.69
N GLY A 234 17.26 5.79 7.41
CA GLY A 234 15.90 6.09 6.98
C GLY A 234 15.21 4.94 6.24
N SER A 235 15.86 3.78 6.08
CA SER A 235 15.24 2.64 5.40
C SER A 235 14.01 2.13 6.16
N MET A 236 12.93 1.91 5.41
CA MET A 236 11.68 1.36 5.91
C MET A 236 11.35 0.07 5.16
N ALA A 237 11.40 -1.05 5.87
CA ALA A 237 10.93 -2.33 5.37
C ALA A 237 9.39 -2.36 5.30
N GLU A 238 8.82 -3.53 5.03
CA GLU A 238 7.39 -3.78 5.15
C GLU A 238 6.95 -3.79 6.63
N GLN A 239 7.73 -4.45 7.49
CA GLN A 239 7.37 -4.73 8.89
C GLN A 239 8.51 -4.36 9.84
N PHE A 240 8.17 -4.13 11.10
CA PHE A 240 9.12 -4.10 12.22
C PHE A 240 8.64 -5.00 13.36
N SER A 241 9.55 -5.75 13.97
CA SER A 241 9.22 -6.87 14.85
C SER A 241 8.33 -6.45 16.02
N ARG A 242 7.25 -7.21 16.26
CA ARG A 242 6.34 -7.01 17.41
C ARG A 242 7.00 -7.07 18.79
N ASN A 243 8.20 -7.64 18.86
CA ASN A 243 8.92 -7.86 20.11
C ASN A 243 10.13 -6.94 20.27
N THR A 244 10.93 -6.78 19.22
CA THR A 244 12.20 -6.04 19.29
C THR A 244 12.18 -4.72 18.55
N GLY A 245 11.21 -4.51 17.64
CA GLY A 245 11.17 -3.35 16.75
C GLY A 245 12.18 -3.41 15.59
N LEU A 246 12.92 -4.50 15.42
CA LEU A 246 13.87 -4.65 14.30
C LEU A 246 13.13 -4.85 12.97
N PRO A 247 13.58 -4.27 11.84
CA PRO A 247 12.93 -4.45 10.54
C PRO A 247 12.97 -5.90 10.04
N LEU A 248 11.95 -6.31 9.30
CA LEU A 248 11.86 -7.62 8.67
C LEU A 248 10.89 -7.62 7.47
N SER A 249 10.81 -8.78 6.80
CA SER A 249 10.09 -8.96 5.52
C SER A 249 10.76 -8.15 4.39
N ALA A 250 10.00 -7.69 3.39
CA ALA A 250 10.53 -6.95 2.25
C ALA A 250 11.20 -5.64 2.70
N TYR A 251 12.50 -5.52 2.47
CA TYR A 251 13.23 -4.26 2.67
C TYR A 251 12.87 -3.25 1.60
N ASP A 252 12.97 -1.97 1.95
CA ASP A 252 12.71 -0.83 1.06
C ASP A 252 11.37 -0.92 0.32
N LEU A 253 10.31 -1.31 1.03
CA LEU A 253 8.98 -1.45 0.44
C LEU A 253 8.49 -0.09 -0.07
N THR A 254 8.27 0.02 -1.37
CA THR A 254 7.79 1.25 -2.03
C THR A 254 6.57 1.85 -1.33
N TRP A 255 5.63 1.02 -0.86
CA TRP A 255 4.43 1.49 -0.16
C TRP A 255 4.73 2.09 1.23
N SER A 256 5.71 1.57 1.97
CA SER A 256 6.14 2.18 3.24
C SER A 256 6.66 3.60 3.02
N TYR A 257 7.48 3.82 1.98
CA TYR A 257 7.93 5.16 1.61
C TYR A 257 6.79 6.06 1.13
N ALA A 258 5.87 5.54 0.32
CA ALA A 258 4.73 6.31 -0.16
C ALA A 258 3.84 6.75 1.01
N ALA A 259 3.56 5.85 1.96
CA ALA A 259 2.79 6.15 3.17
C ALA A 259 3.46 7.20 4.06
N PHE A 260 4.79 7.23 4.11
CA PHE A 260 5.51 8.27 4.84
C PHE A 260 5.32 9.63 4.17
N LEU A 261 5.49 9.69 2.84
CA LEU A 261 5.31 10.92 2.07
C LEU A 261 3.88 11.46 2.19
N THR A 262 2.85 10.59 2.09
CA THR A 262 1.46 11.03 2.20
C THR A 262 1.12 11.50 3.61
N ALA A 263 1.54 10.77 4.66
CA ALA A 263 1.34 11.21 6.03
C ALA A 263 2.04 12.55 6.33
N ALA A 264 3.28 12.73 5.85
CA ALA A 264 4.02 13.98 5.98
C ALA A 264 3.35 15.15 5.24
N ALA A 265 2.87 14.91 4.01
CA ALA A 265 2.11 15.89 3.23
C ALA A 265 0.83 16.32 3.96
N ARG A 266 0.03 15.38 4.48
CA ARG A 266 -1.18 15.72 5.27
C ARG A 266 -0.83 16.48 6.54
N ARG A 267 0.25 16.12 7.23
CA ARG A 267 0.74 16.85 8.41
C ARG A 267 1.11 18.30 8.08
N ALA A 268 1.64 18.55 6.88
CA ALA A 268 1.97 19.88 6.37
C ALA A 268 0.76 20.67 5.84
N GLY A 269 -0.45 20.07 5.84
CA GLY A 269 -1.66 20.68 5.29
C GLY A 269 -1.77 20.57 3.77
N GLU A 270 -0.96 19.75 3.12
CA GLU A 270 -1.06 19.46 1.70
C GLU A 270 -2.12 18.38 1.48
N VAL A 271 -3.10 18.66 0.63
CA VAL A 271 -4.25 17.79 0.35
C VAL A 271 -4.37 17.52 -1.16
N PRO A 272 -4.90 16.35 -1.57
CA PRO A 272 -5.06 16.04 -2.98
C PRO A 272 -6.22 16.86 -3.58
N GLU A 273 -6.30 16.85 -4.92
CA GLU A 273 -7.46 17.35 -5.65
C GLU A 273 -8.74 16.62 -5.25
N SER A 274 -9.86 17.35 -5.26
CA SER A 274 -11.16 16.82 -4.89
C SER A 274 -11.67 15.82 -5.93
N TRP A 275 -12.19 14.69 -5.47
CA TRP A 275 -12.86 13.67 -6.28
C TRP A 275 -14.37 13.67 -6.08
N VAL A 276 -14.86 14.26 -4.99
CA VAL A 276 -16.29 14.27 -4.64
C VAL A 276 -17.05 15.25 -5.52
N ASN A 277 -18.24 14.81 -5.95
CA ASN A 277 -19.24 15.63 -6.63
C ASN A 277 -20.63 15.26 -6.09
N ALA A 278 -21.69 15.88 -6.62
CA ALA A 278 -23.06 15.66 -6.16
C ALA A 278 -23.53 14.18 -6.24
N ALA A 279 -22.91 13.34 -7.07
CA ALA A 279 -23.26 11.92 -7.19
C ALA A 279 -22.55 11.02 -6.16
N ALA A 280 -21.47 11.49 -5.53
CA ALA A 280 -20.61 10.67 -4.67
C ALA A 280 -21.26 10.21 -3.37
N THR A 281 -22.36 10.83 -2.95
CA THR A 281 -23.06 10.54 -1.70
C THR A 281 -24.52 10.14 -1.93
N VAL A 282 -24.88 9.76 -3.15
CA VAL A 282 -26.26 9.36 -3.50
C VAL A 282 -26.46 7.88 -3.18
N LEU A 283 -27.37 7.59 -2.25
CA LEU A 283 -27.82 6.24 -1.96
C LEU A 283 -29.12 5.91 -2.72
N PRO A 284 -29.24 4.71 -3.30
CA PRO A 284 -30.52 4.23 -3.80
C PRO A 284 -31.47 3.91 -2.64
N ASN A 285 -32.78 3.93 -2.90
CA ASN A 285 -33.80 3.56 -1.89
C ASN A 285 -33.62 2.11 -1.37
N GLN A 286 -33.10 1.21 -2.21
CA GLN A 286 -32.77 -0.17 -1.86
C GLN A 286 -31.48 -0.57 -2.57
N CYS A 287 -30.58 -1.23 -1.84
CA CYS A 287 -29.39 -1.82 -2.46
C CYS A 287 -29.80 -3.02 -3.33
N SER A 288 -29.32 -3.03 -4.57
CA SER A 288 -29.53 -4.11 -5.53
C SER A 288 -28.19 -4.72 -5.92
N ARG A 289 -28.13 -6.06 -5.98
CA ARG A 289 -26.96 -6.76 -6.50
C ARG A 289 -26.92 -6.66 -8.03
N THR A 290 -26.32 -5.60 -8.54
CA THR A 290 -26.15 -5.37 -9.97
C THR A 290 -24.68 -5.39 -10.40
N SER A 291 -24.47 -5.58 -11.69
CA SER A 291 -23.18 -5.50 -12.35
C SER A 291 -23.36 -4.93 -13.74
N ALA A 292 -22.32 -4.31 -14.29
CA ALA A 292 -22.34 -3.78 -15.65
C ALA A 292 -21.20 -4.35 -16.49
N ASN A 293 -21.56 -4.85 -17.67
CA ASN A 293 -20.60 -5.32 -18.67
C ASN A 293 -20.14 -4.12 -19.50
N GLY A 294 -18.83 -3.89 -19.54
CA GLY A 294 -18.24 -2.85 -20.38
C GLY A 294 -17.49 -3.50 -21.54
N PRO A 295 -17.40 -2.83 -22.71
CA PRO A 295 -16.48 -3.26 -23.74
C PRO A 295 -15.02 -3.08 -23.25
N TYR A 296 -14.13 -3.93 -23.75
CA TYR A 296 -12.70 -3.81 -23.52
C TYR A 296 -11.98 -3.70 -24.85
N ALA A 297 -11.03 -2.79 -24.93
CA ALA A 297 -10.16 -2.61 -26.08
C ALA A 297 -8.74 -2.37 -25.58
N VAL A 298 -7.77 -2.78 -26.39
CA VAL A 298 -6.35 -2.49 -26.13
C VAL A 298 -6.13 -0.98 -26.27
N ALA A 299 -5.50 -0.37 -25.28
CA ALA A 299 -5.14 1.04 -25.34
C ALA A 299 -4.05 1.26 -26.41
N PRO A 300 -4.14 2.33 -27.22
CA PRO A 300 -3.10 2.64 -28.21
C PRO A 300 -1.78 2.98 -27.53
N THR A 301 -0.66 2.46 -28.04
CA THR A 301 0.69 2.61 -27.45
C THR A 301 1.44 3.87 -27.94
N SER A 302 0.73 4.96 -28.20
CA SER A 302 1.38 6.17 -28.72
C SER A 302 2.31 6.80 -27.68
N PRO A 303 3.54 7.20 -28.05
CA PRO A 303 4.43 7.90 -27.13
C PRO A 303 3.81 9.23 -26.71
N PHE A 304 4.05 9.64 -25.47
CA PHE A 304 3.69 10.98 -25.02
C PHE A 304 4.43 12.04 -25.86
N PRO A 305 3.78 13.17 -26.21
CA PRO A 305 4.47 14.28 -26.84
C PRO A 305 5.66 14.75 -26.00
N ALA A 306 6.76 15.12 -26.67
CA ALA A 306 7.92 15.67 -25.96
C ALA A 306 7.59 17.03 -25.32
N ASN A 307 8.25 17.33 -24.19
CA ASN A 307 8.19 18.65 -23.53
C ASN A 307 6.79 19.12 -23.16
N GLN A 308 5.97 18.26 -22.54
CA GLN A 308 4.71 18.66 -21.92
C GLN A 308 4.95 19.53 -20.66
N THR A 309 5.48 20.73 -20.86
CA THR A 309 5.80 21.67 -19.78
C THR A 309 4.52 22.23 -19.14
N PRO A 310 4.53 22.54 -17.84
CA PRO A 310 3.40 23.19 -17.19
C PRO A 310 2.98 24.48 -17.90
N ILE A 311 1.68 24.81 -17.83
CA ILE A 311 1.18 26.10 -18.33
C ILE A 311 1.83 27.26 -17.56
N ARG A 312 1.89 28.44 -18.18
CA ARG A 312 2.46 29.65 -17.58
C ARG A 312 1.87 29.90 -16.19
N GLY A 313 2.74 30.11 -15.19
CA GLY A 313 2.36 30.42 -13.81
C GLY A 313 2.32 29.21 -12.88
N VAL A 314 2.44 27.98 -13.41
CA VAL A 314 2.62 26.77 -12.59
C VAL A 314 4.12 26.50 -12.44
N PRO A 315 4.68 26.50 -11.20
CA PRO A 315 6.09 26.20 -10.98
C PRO A 315 6.45 24.80 -11.50
N PRO A 316 7.59 24.64 -12.21
CA PRO A 316 8.04 23.32 -12.60
C PRO A 316 8.38 22.48 -11.35
N PRO A 317 8.08 21.17 -11.36
CA PRO A 317 8.52 20.30 -10.29
C PRO A 317 10.05 20.29 -10.25
N THR A 318 10.61 20.51 -9.06
CA THR A 318 12.07 20.43 -8.85
C THR A 318 12.39 19.06 -8.27
N THR A 319 12.92 18.17 -9.08
CA THR A 319 13.47 16.88 -8.62
C THR A 319 14.98 16.99 -8.57
N THR A 320 15.51 17.49 -7.45
CA THR A 320 16.95 17.35 -7.18
C THR A 320 17.16 16.02 -6.48
N ARG A 321 17.69 15.03 -7.20
CA ARG A 321 18.14 13.80 -6.56
C ARG A 321 19.34 14.14 -5.67
N PRO A 322 19.35 13.76 -4.38
CA PRO A 322 20.52 13.96 -3.54
C PRO A 322 21.77 13.39 -4.20
N PRO A 323 22.94 14.05 -4.05
CA PRO A 323 24.19 13.46 -4.49
C PRO A 323 24.38 12.13 -3.78
N CYS A 324 24.78 11.11 -4.52
CA CYS A 324 25.01 9.78 -4.01
C CYS A 324 26.31 9.24 -4.57
N THR A 325 26.97 8.39 -3.78
CA THR A 325 28.21 7.75 -4.19
C THR A 325 27.89 6.73 -5.29
N ILE A 326 28.56 6.86 -6.43
CA ILE A 326 28.44 5.86 -7.51
C ILE A 326 29.00 4.54 -6.99
N ALA A 327 28.20 3.47 -7.09
CA ALA A 327 28.62 2.16 -6.67
C ALA A 327 29.81 1.67 -7.52
N THR A 328 30.81 1.05 -6.89
CA THR A 328 31.94 0.41 -7.60
C THR A 328 31.64 -1.04 -7.96
N ALA A 329 30.71 -1.66 -7.25
CA ALA A 329 30.21 -3.00 -7.48
C ALA A 329 28.70 -3.03 -7.24
N VAL A 330 28.00 -3.87 -8.00
CA VAL A 330 26.55 -4.03 -7.95
C VAL A 330 26.24 -5.51 -7.74
N SER A 331 25.40 -5.83 -6.75
CA SER A 331 24.85 -7.18 -6.60
C SER A 331 23.76 -7.39 -7.66
N VAL A 332 24.01 -8.26 -8.63
CA VAL A 332 23.06 -8.53 -9.73
C VAL A 332 22.34 -9.84 -9.46
N THR A 333 21.03 -9.75 -9.28
CA THR A 333 20.13 -10.90 -9.11
C THR A 333 19.66 -11.37 -10.49
N PHE A 334 20.14 -12.53 -10.92
CA PHE A 334 19.70 -13.19 -12.15
C PHE A 334 18.53 -14.12 -11.83
N ARG A 335 17.44 -13.97 -12.58
CA ARG A 335 16.22 -14.77 -12.45
C ARG A 335 15.92 -15.37 -13.81
N THR A 336 15.76 -16.69 -13.88
CA THR A 336 15.42 -17.36 -15.13
C THR A 336 14.26 -18.31 -14.94
N SER A 337 13.28 -18.23 -15.83
CA SER A 337 12.14 -19.13 -15.86
C SER A 337 12.45 -20.36 -16.73
N VAL A 338 12.46 -21.55 -16.12
CA VAL A 338 12.74 -22.82 -16.80
C VAL A 338 12.18 -24.02 -16.05
N THR A 339 11.45 -24.88 -16.74
CA THR A 339 10.98 -26.15 -16.18
C THR A 339 12.14 -27.14 -16.12
N THR A 340 12.40 -27.69 -14.94
CA THR A 340 13.46 -28.67 -14.69
C THR A 340 12.90 -30.00 -14.20
N GLN A 341 13.65 -31.07 -14.42
CA GLN A 341 13.38 -32.39 -13.83
C GLN A 341 14.14 -32.57 -12.52
N PHE A 342 13.69 -33.50 -11.67
CA PHE A 342 14.42 -33.84 -10.45
C PHE A 342 15.87 -34.24 -10.77
N GLY A 343 16.83 -33.69 -10.02
CA GLY A 343 18.26 -33.91 -10.23
C GLY A 343 18.91 -32.94 -11.23
N GLN A 344 18.16 -32.06 -11.88
CA GLN A 344 18.70 -30.97 -12.69
C GLN A 344 18.97 -29.72 -11.87
N THR A 345 20.04 -29.00 -12.21
CA THR A 345 20.43 -27.74 -11.57
C THR A 345 20.69 -26.68 -12.63
N ILE A 346 20.11 -25.50 -12.46
CA ILE A 346 20.40 -24.35 -13.33
C ILE A 346 21.61 -23.59 -12.80
N LYS A 347 22.54 -23.26 -13.69
CA LYS A 347 23.69 -22.40 -13.41
C LYS A 347 23.78 -21.27 -14.43
N ILE A 348 24.53 -20.23 -14.09
CA ILE A 348 24.88 -19.10 -14.98
C ILE A 348 26.40 -19.06 -15.20
N VAL A 349 26.80 -18.83 -16.44
CA VAL A 349 28.21 -18.71 -16.85
C VAL A 349 28.35 -17.57 -17.87
N GLY A 350 29.49 -16.89 -17.89
CA GLY A 350 29.66 -15.75 -18.77
C GLY A 350 31.08 -15.22 -18.88
N SER A 351 31.20 -14.11 -19.61
CA SER A 351 32.45 -13.50 -20.09
C SER A 351 33.39 -12.91 -19.03
N VAL A 352 32.97 -12.79 -17.77
CA VAL A 352 33.80 -12.19 -16.70
C VAL A 352 34.17 -13.23 -15.65
N ALA A 353 35.23 -12.96 -14.89
CA ALA A 353 35.76 -13.89 -13.89
C ALA A 353 34.72 -14.27 -12.83
N GLN A 354 33.87 -13.33 -12.42
CA GLN A 354 32.77 -13.55 -11.49
C GLN A 354 31.68 -14.49 -12.04
N LEU A 355 31.65 -14.70 -13.36
CA LEU A 355 30.77 -15.65 -14.05
C LEU A 355 31.56 -16.82 -14.68
N GLY A 356 32.80 -17.03 -14.26
CA GLY A 356 33.59 -18.19 -14.65
C GLY A 356 34.28 -18.11 -16.02
N ASN A 357 34.32 -16.96 -16.70
CA ASN A 357 34.98 -16.80 -18.02
C ASN A 357 34.61 -17.90 -19.04
N TRP A 358 33.31 -18.22 -19.17
CA TRP A 358 32.76 -19.27 -20.03
C TRP A 358 33.13 -20.72 -19.67
N ASP A 359 33.76 -20.97 -18.51
CA ASP A 359 33.99 -22.33 -18.00
C ASP A 359 32.78 -22.86 -17.21
N PRO A 360 32.08 -23.93 -17.69
CA PRO A 360 30.94 -24.52 -16.99
C PRO A 360 31.27 -25.08 -15.60
N ALA A 361 32.52 -25.50 -15.36
CA ALA A 361 32.93 -25.97 -14.04
C ALA A 361 32.97 -24.83 -13.01
N SER A 362 33.20 -23.61 -13.49
CA SER A 362 33.22 -22.36 -12.70
C SER A 362 31.87 -21.61 -12.72
N ALA A 363 30.81 -22.20 -13.30
CA ALA A 363 29.49 -21.60 -13.38
C ALA A 363 28.82 -21.46 -12.00
N ILE A 364 28.11 -20.36 -11.78
CA ILE A 364 27.42 -20.06 -10.52
C ILE A 364 26.08 -20.79 -10.47
N THR A 365 25.87 -21.59 -9.43
CA THR A 365 24.62 -22.32 -9.20
C THR A 365 23.50 -21.39 -8.78
N LEU A 366 22.34 -21.48 -9.44
CA LEU A 366 21.12 -20.78 -9.03
C LEU A 366 20.34 -21.64 -8.02
N SER A 367 19.51 -20.98 -7.21
CA SER A 367 18.62 -21.60 -6.23
C SER A 367 17.20 -21.72 -6.77
N ALA A 368 16.56 -22.86 -6.52
CA ALA A 368 15.14 -23.10 -6.79
C ALA A 368 14.22 -22.57 -5.67
N ARG A 369 14.68 -21.63 -4.84
CA ARG A 369 13.91 -21.11 -3.68
C ARG A 369 12.57 -20.47 -4.04
N GLU A 370 12.39 -20.06 -5.29
CA GLU A 370 11.14 -19.48 -5.81
C GLU A 370 10.41 -20.41 -6.80
N TYR A 371 10.89 -21.65 -6.94
CA TYR A 371 10.34 -22.61 -7.89
C TYR A 371 9.04 -23.23 -7.33
N THR A 372 7.97 -23.12 -8.10
CA THR A 372 6.70 -23.83 -7.90
C THR A 372 6.22 -24.42 -9.23
N ASP A 373 5.23 -25.31 -9.20
CA ASP A 373 4.67 -25.93 -10.42
C ASP A 373 4.14 -24.91 -11.44
N THR A 374 3.73 -23.73 -10.98
CA THR A 374 3.19 -22.64 -11.81
C THR A 374 4.18 -21.49 -12.00
N ASN A 375 5.27 -21.44 -11.22
CA ASN A 375 6.31 -20.43 -11.29
C ASN A 375 7.69 -21.09 -11.23
N ASN A 376 8.18 -21.55 -12.39
CA ASN A 376 9.41 -22.33 -12.52
C ASN A 376 10.67 -21.44 -12.49
N VAL A 377 10.86 -20.64 -11.43
CA VAL A 377 11.94 -19.63 -11.35
C VAL A 377 13.15 -20.16 -10.58
N TRP A 378 14.32 -20.03 -11.21
CA TRP A 378 15.62 -20.18 -10.58
C TRP A 378 16.27 -18.81 -10.39
N VAL A 379 16.90 -18.59 -9.25
CA VAL A 379 17.44 -17.28 -8.87
C VAL A 379 18.83 -17.38 -8.24
N GLY A 380 19.73 -16.46 -8.60
CA GLY A 380 21.07 -16.36 -8.02
C GLY A 380 21.60 -14.93 -8.06
N GLU A 381 22.55 -14.63 -7.18
CA GLU A 381 23.10 -13.29 -7.02
C GLU A 381 24.60 -13.32 -7.27
N VAL A 382 25.08 -12.37 -8.09
CA VAL A 382 26.50 -12.23 -8.42
C VAL A 382 26.90 -10.77 -8.28
N THR A 383 27.91 -10.50 -7.47
CA THR A 383 28.47 -9.14 -7.37
C THR A 383 29.37 -8.86 -8.56
N LEU A 384 29.03 -7.86 -9.37
CA LEU A 384 29.72 -7.51 -10.60
C LEU A 384 30.26 -6.07 -10.56
N PRO A 385 31.39 -5.76 -11.22
CA PRO A 385 31.91 -4.40 -11.29
C PRO A 385 30.93 -3.45 -11.99
N ALA A 386 30.72 -2.27 -11.42
CA ALA A 386 29.82 -1.27 -11.99
C ALA A 386 30.30 -0.79 -13.37
N GLY A 387 29.40 -0.71 -14.34
CA GLY A 387 29.70 -0.33 -15.72
C GLY A 387 30.30 -1.44 -16.59
N ALA A 388 30.50 -2.66 -16.07
CA ALA A 388 30.96 -3.77 -16.87
C ALA A 388 29.89 -4.20 -17.89
N ALA A 389 30.26 -4.26 -19.17
CA ALA A 389 29.45 -4.92 -20.20
C ALA A 389 29.76 -6.42 -20.17
N ILE A 390 28.76 -7.24 -19.91
CA ILE A 390 28.88 -8.70 -19.79
C ILE A 390 28.01 -9.40 -20.83
N THR A 391 28.48 -10.56 -21.25
CA THR A 391 27.68 -11.58 -21.93
C THR A 391 27.67 -12.86 -21.09
N TYR A 392 26.54 -13.57 -21.11
CA TYR A 392 26.33 -14.77 -20.29
C TYR A 392 25.29 -15.73 -20.92
N LYS A 393 25.25 -16.96 -20.40
CA LYS A 393 24.21 -17.96 -20.65
C LYS A 393 23.83 -18.72 -19.38
N TYR A 394 22.61 -19.23 -19.38
CA TYR A 394 22.17 -20.28 -18.47
C TYR A 394 22.54 -21.66 -19.02
N ILE A 395 22.91 -22.55 -18.10
CA ILE A 395 23.16 -23.96 -18.37
C ILE A 395 22.32 -24.82 -17.43
N ASN A 396 21.80 -25.93 -17.95
CA ASN A 396 21.16 -26.98 -17.17
C ASN A 396 22.17 -28.13 -16.99
N VAL A 397 22.49 -28.44 -15.73
CA VAL A 397 23.41 -29.52 -15.36
C VAL A 397 22.60 -30.67 -14.79
N ALA A 398 22.66 -31.82 -15.45
CA ALA A 398 22.02 -33.06 -14.98
C ALA A 398 22.83 -33.70 -13.83
N SER A 399 22.22 -34.68 -13.15
CA SER A 399 22.81 -35.35 -11.99
C SER A 399 24.08 -36.15 -12.31
N ASP A 400 24.27 -36.55 -13.56
CA ASP A 400 25.47 -37.20 -14.09
C ASP A 400 26.57 -36.21 -14.52
N GLY A 401 26.32 -34.90 -14.39
CA GLY A 401 27.22 -33.83 -14.78
C GLY A 401 27.10 -33.39 -16.24
N ALA A 402 26.18 -33.97 -17.04
CA ALA A 402 25.96 -33.53 -18.41
C ALA A 402 25.46 -32.07 -18.46
N VAL A 403 26.14 -31.24 -19.27
CA VAL A 403 25.84 -29.81 -19.40
C VAL A 403 25.05 -29.55 -20.68
N THR A 404 23.87 -28.97 -20.54
CA THR A 404 23.04 -28.48 -21.65
C THR A 404 22.99 -26.96 -21.62
N TRP A 405 23.51 -26.33 -22.67
CA TRP A 405 23.45 -24.88 -22.83
C TRP A 405 22.09 -24.45 -23.37
N GLU A 406 21.64 -23.27 -22.96
CA GLU A 406 20.56 -22.59 -23.68
C GLU A 406 21.02 -22.21 -25.10
N ARG A 407 20.04 -21.98 -25.98
CA ARG A 407 20.27 -21.62 -27.37
C ARG A 407 20.97 -20.27 -27.51
N ASP A 408 21.53 -20.00 -28.68
CA ASP A 408 21.97 -18.66 -29.07
C ASP A 408 20.76 -17.72 -29.29
N PRO A 409 20.95 -16.40 -29.10
CA PRO A 409 22.20 -15.71 -28.78
C PRO A 409 22.53 -15.67 -27.27
N ASN A 410 23.80 -15.39 -26.95
CA ASN A 410 24.19 -14.99 -25.59
C ASN A 410 23.32 -13.82 -25.11
N HIS A 411 22.92 -13.84 -23.84
CA HIS A 411 22.37 -12.65 -23.21
C HIS A 411 23.46 -11.60 -23.05
N SER A 412 23.06 -10.33 -23.06
CA SER A 412 23.95 -9.18 -22.88
C SER A 412 23.37 -8.26 -21.82
N PHE A 413 24.21 -7.83 -20.88
CA PHE A 413 23.82 -6.93 -19.81
C PHE A 413 24.96 -5.96 -19.50
N THR A 414 24.65 -4.68 -19.31
CA THR A 414 25.62 -3.71 -18.81
C THR A 414 25.27 -3.39 -17.36
N VAL A 415 26.20 -3.71 -16.46
CA VAL A 415 26.03 -3.47 -15.03
C VAL A 415 25.85 -1.96 -14.79
N PRO A 416 24.80 -1.52 -14.08
CA PRO A 416 24.57 -0.10 -13.85
C PRO A 416 25.78 0.58 -13.21
N ARG A 417 26.10 1.79 -13.68
CA ARG A 417 27.08 2.68 -13.05
C ARG A 417 26.37 3.91 -12.49
N THR A 418 25.51 3.65 -11.52
CA THR A 418 24.69 4.65 -10.83
C THR A 418 24.90 4.52 -9.33
N CYS A 419 24.03 5.12 -8.52
CA CYS A 419 24.04 4.93 -7.08
C CYS A 419 23.35 3.64 -6.63
N ALA A 420 22.78 2.88 -7.57
CA ALA A 420 22.17 1.58 -7.27
C ALA A 420 23.27 0.57 -6.93
N THR A 421 23.15 -0.08 -5.77
CA THR A 421 24.03 -1.15 -5.31
C THR A 421 23.49 -2.53 -5.67
N ALA A 422 22.27 -2.62 -6.19
CA ALA A 422 21.64 -3.84 -6.67
C ALA A 422 20.95 -3.64 -8.02
N ALA A 423 20.83 -4.71 -8.80
CA ALA A 423 20.06 -4.76 -10.04
C ALA A 423 19.47 -6.16 -10.25
N THR A 424 18.35 -6.25 -10.95
CA THR A 424 17.70 -7.54 -11.26
C THR A 424 17.58 -7.73 -12.76
N VAL A 425 17.91 -8.92 -13.24
CA VAL A 425 17.71 -9.34 -14.63
C VAL A 425 16.71 -10.49 -14.66
N ASN A 426 15.64 -10.34 -15.43
CA ASN A 426 14.59 -11.36 -15.58
C ASN A 426 14.66 -11.95 -16.99
N ASP A 427 15.02 -13.23 -17.06
CA ASP A 427 15.17 -13.97 -18.30
C ASP A 427 14.19 -15.16 -18.35
N SER A 428 14.04 -15.70 -19.56
CA SER A 428 13.47 -17.03 -19.78
C SER A 428 14.53 -17.87 -20.48
N PHE A 429 14.74 -19.10 -20.01
CA PHE A 429 15.75 -19.99 -20.58
C PHE A 429 15.47 -20.22 -22.07
N GLN A 430 16.46 -19.93 -22.91
CA GLN A 430 16.33 -20.05 -24.36
C GLN A 430 16.36 -21.53 -24.76
N ARG A 431 15.19 -22.16 -24.90
CA ARG A 431 15.07 -23.59 -25.25
C ARG A 431 15.59 -23.86 -26.67
N GLN A 432 16.09 -25.08 -26.89
CA GLN A 432 16.58 -25.56 -28.19
C GLN A 432 15.50 -25.55 -29.26
#